data_AF-A0ABD5UGD6-F1
#
_entry.id   AF-A0ABD5UGD6-F1
#
_cell.length_a   1.000
_cell.length_b   1.000
_cell.length_c   1.000
_cell.angle_alpha   90.00
_cell.angle_beta   90.00
_cell.angle_gamma   90.00
#
_symmetry.space_group_name_H-M   'P 1'
#
loop_
_entity.id
_entity.type
_entity.pdbx_description
1 polymer ?
#
loop_
_entity_poly.entity_id
_entity_poly.type
_entity_poly.pdbx_seq_one_letter_code
_entity_poly.pdbx_strand_id
1 'polypeptide(L)'
;AGLQQGHTGKDLKSPDQNPSPDEIEETPTPLHHYVDDHAPDIITSALNDVYPAFDTGRRHNVVHEDRTVWEHQILMSLSDRAGTRSAFRTFNKFRTRPLHHDTHVRAVKKLGTPSPYQYTFDDYSGEHRPTPNWRQVADTIQPQFSNAVENVLDHVQVADEFTEPVVAAIDTIRVPVSVTPYKGEADVEPDDPKVVFDNGGSRVPKDNYPEMINGGDNKPYGYEYATLTIVGRNDPIVLAVEPVRHDSRWELESGMSVSWAETVDRLMQQATELVDIHLVMADRAFDTHEVAHVLDQYHDVNYLLPKTKNSKNLKQEVDVVKYDPSLKSRVRPASLYLDGNRTRYVETESDDTVGENDYSHDVNFMYVPADSDDWVITETEDVEYTVFVTNRDDVSPMDALGFTDRYSKRWDIEIEYKMIQPLIPSIASKDYRMRYFSFVFSCLLYNLWRLTNHSLKRLASEVFDEYGRSKFDERLDPLLPMPDFLASALVLMFRDGEIDPPD
;
A
#
# COMPACT_ATOMS: atom_id res chain seq x y z
N ALA A 1 -37.81 59.74 -36.36
CA ALA A 1 -37.94 58.30 -36.04
C ALA A 1 -36.95 57.99 -34.93
N GLY A 2 -37.41 57.26 -33.91
CA GLY A 2 -36.96 57.34 -32.53
C GLY A 2 -35.52 56.92 -32.22
N LEU A 3 -34.98 57.64 -31.25
CA LEU A 3 -33.85 57.33 -30.39
C LEU A 3 -34.20 56.24 -29.34
N GLN A 4 -33.14 55.65 -28.78
CA GLN A 4 -32.92 55.34 -27.36
C GLN A 4 -33.17 53.92 -26.78
N GLN A 5 -32.16 53.53 -25.98
CA GLN A 5 -32.16 52.64 -24.80
C GLN A 5 -32.26 51.12 -25.06
N GLY A 6 -31.55 50.23 -24.38
CA GLY A 6 -30.65 50.31 -23.22
C GLY A 6 -30.47 48.88 -22.71
N HIS A 7 -29.24 48.43 -22.50
CA HIS A 7 -28.98 47.20 -21.75
C HIS A 7 -29.16 47.52 -20.26
N THR A 8 -30.30 47.13 -19.70
CA THR A 8 -30.53 47.10 -18.25
C THR A 8 -31.18 45.77 -17.89
N GLY A 9 -30.67 45.19 -16.81
CA GLY A 9 -30.87 43.80 -16.42
C GLY A 9 -32.32 43.35 -16.30
N LYS A 10 -32.49 42.04 -16.51
CA LYS A 10 -33.64 41.28 -16.05
C LYS A 10 -33.15 39.97 -15.44
N ASP A 11 -33.32 39.93 -14.12
CA ASP A 11 -33.86 38.81 -13.37
C ASP A 11 -33.05 37.51 -13.42
N LEU A 12 -32.00 37.49 -12.60
CA LEU A 12 -31.65 36.29 -11.82
C LEU A 12 -32.94 35.81 -11.15
N LYS A 13 -33.55 34.75 -11.69
CA LYS A 13 -34.65 34.06 -11.01
C LYS A 13 -34.12 33.60 -9.67
N SER A 14 -34.71 34.08 -8.58
CA SER A 14 -34.51 33.52 -7.26
C SER A 14 -34.80 32.01 -7.32
N PRO A 15 -33.98 31.16 -6.66
CA PRO A 15 -34.26 29.73 -6.61
C PRO A 15 -35.62 29.50 -5.96
N ASP A 16 -36.39 28.58 -6.54
CA ASP A 16 -37.69 28.19 -6.01
C ASP A 16 -37.51 27.67 -4.59
N GLN A 17 -38.17 28.31 -3.62
CA GLN A 17 -38.00 28.01 -2.19
C GLN A 17 -38.86 26.82 -1.74
N ASN A 18 -39.52 26.12 -2.67
CA ASN A 18 -40.31 24.93 -2.35
C ASN A 18 -40.42 23.99 -3.58
N PRO A 19 -39.36 23.21 -3.91
CA PRO A 19 -39.47 22.22 -4.96
C PRO A 19 -40.53 21.17 -4.58
N SER A 20 -41.37 20.80 -5.55
CA SER A 20 -42.35 19.72 -5.43
C SER A 20 -41.60 18.40 -5.17
N PRO A 21 -42.04 17.54 -4.22
CA PRO A 21 -41.41 16.24 -3.97
C PRO A 21 -41.41 15.30 -5.19
N ASP A 22 -42.22 15.61 -6.20
CA ASP A 22 -42.41 14.80 -7.41
C ASP A 22 -41.66 15.37 -8.64
N GLU A 23 -40.86 16.44 -8.50
CA GLU A 23 -39.97 16.95 -9.56
C GLU A 23 -38.53 16.47 -9.32
N ILE A 24 -38.34 15.15 -9.35
CA ILE A 24 -37.04 14.55 -9.65
C ILE A 24 -37.10 14.23 -11.15
N GLU A 25 -36.38 14.99 -11.98
CA GLU A 25 -36.18 14.58 -13.38
C GLU A 25 -35.45 13.23 -13.36
N GLU A 26 -36.17 12.13 -13.62
CA GLU A 26 -35.54 10.85 -13.91
C GLU A 26 -34.59 11.05 -15.10
N THR A 27 -33.29 10.99 -14.84
CA THR A 27 -32.28 11.07 -15.90
C THR A 27 -32.53 9.93 -16.90
N PRO A 28 -32.80 10.19 -18.19
CA PRO A 28 -33.20 9.16 -19.15
C PRO A 28 -32.04 8.23 -19.57
N THR A 29 -30.82 8.53 -19.14
CA THR A 29 -29.60 7.78 -19.47
C THR A 29 -29.31 6.74 -18.39
N PRO A 30 -29.18 5.44 -18.73
CA PRO A 30 -28.75 4.43 -17.78
C PRO A 30 -27.38 4.71 -17.16
N LEU A 31 -27.16 4.32 -15.89
CA LEU A 31 -25.91 4.57 -15.14
C LEU A 31 -24.63 4.17 -15.90
N HIS A 32 -24.63 3.03 -16.60
CA HIS A 32 -23.47 2.56 -17.36
C HIS A 32 -23.13 3.48 -18.55
N HIS A 33 -24.13 3.98 -19.28
CA HIS A 33 -23.89 4.97 -20.34
C HIS A 33 -23.36 6.29 -19.77
N TYR A 34 -23.86 6.70 -18.60
CA TYR A 34 -23.36 7.89 -17.92
C TYR A 34 -21.89 7.73 -17.52
N VAL A 35 -21.50 6.57 -17.01
CA VAL A 35 -20.10 6.23 -16.71
C VAL A 35 -19.25 6.26 -17.98
N ASP A 36 -19.70 5.64 -19.07
CA ASP A 36 -18.99 5.59 -20.35
C ASP A 36 -18.74 7.00 -20.94
N ASP A 37 -19.68 7.92 -20.76
CA ASP A 37 -19.57 9.30 -21.26
C ASP A 37 -18.55 10.15 -20.47
N HIS A 38 -18.42 9.93 -19.16
CA HIS A 38 -17.57 10.77 -18.28
C HIS A 38 -16.20 10.15 -17.95
N ALA A 39 -16.09 8.82 -17.97
CA ALA A 39 -14.85 8.12 -17.64
C ALA A 39 -13.63 8.58 -18.45
N PRO A 40 -13.71 8.85 -19.78
CA PRO A 40 -12.55 9.26 -20.57
C PRO A 40 -11.86 10.52 -20.03
N ASP A 41 -12.62 11.54 -19.66
CA ASP A 41 -12.07 12.82 -19.20
C ASP A 41 -11.44 12.68 -17.80
N ILE A 42 -12.10 11.92 -16.91
CA ILE A 42 -11.58 11.63 -15.55
C ILE A 42 -10.28 10.83 -15.62
N ILE A 43 -10.25 9.76 -16.44
CA ILE A 43 -9.05 8.94 -16.62
C ILE A 43 -7.91 9.79 -17.19
N THR A 44 -8.20 10.64 -18.17
CA THR A 44 -7.19 11.52 -18.78
C THR A 44 -6.64 12.51 -17.75
N SER A 45 -7.49 13.09 -16.90
CA SER A 45 -7.05 13.95 -15.80
C SER A 45 -6.13 13.19 -14.85
N ALA A 46 -6.59 12.07 -14.30
CA ALA A 46 -5.82 11.26 -13.36
C ALA A 46 -4.45 10.83 -13.92
N LEU A 47 -4.39 10.47 -15.21
CA LEU A 47 -3.12 10.14 -15.87
C LEU A 47 -2.18 11.36 -15.99
N ASN A 48 -2.72 12.54 -16.28
CA ASN A 48 -1.93 13.77 -16.36
C ASN A 48 -1.39 14.23 -15.00
N ASP A 49 -2.03 13.86 -13.89
CA ASP A 49 -1.54 14.13 -12.54
C ASP A 49 -0.37 13.21 -12.15
N VAL A 50 -0.30 12.01 -12.76
CA VAL A 50 0.75 11.02 -12.48
C VAL A 50 1.95 11.09 -13.41
N TYR A 51 1.78 11.43 -14.68
CA TYR A 51 2.95 11.52 -15.59
C TYR A 51 4.09 12.43 -15.08
N PRO A 52 3.81 13.57 -14.43
CA PRO A 52 4.85 14.43 -13.88
C PRO A 52 5.45 13.92 -12.56
N ALA A 53 4.81 12.96 -11.90
CA ALA A 53 5.16 12.59 -10.53
C ALA A 53 6.55 11.93 -10.40
N PHE A 54 7.01 11.25 -11.47
CA PHE A 54 8.34 10.66 -11.51
C PHE A 54 9.25 11.37 -12.51
N ASP A 55 10.24 12.12 -12.01
CA ASP A 55 11.30 12.77 -12.77
C ASP A 55 12.58 11.94 -12.71
N THR A 56 12.99 11.41 -13.86
CA THR A 56 14.21 10.59 -13.97
C THR A 56 15.50 11.43 -13.91
N GLY A 57 15.41 12.76 -13.92
CA GLY A 57 16.53 13.69 -13.99
C GLY A 57 17.38 13.49 -15.27
N ARG A 58 16.80 12.89 -16.32
CA ARG A 58 17.47 12.72 -17.62
C ARG A 58 17.72 14.08 -18.28
N ARG A 59 18.79 14.18 -19.08
CA ARG A 59 19.17 15.45 -19.72
C ARG A 59 18.06 15.90 -20.68
N HIS A 60 17.87 17.21 -20.82
CA HIS A 60 16.85 17.80 -21.71
C HIS A 60 16.98 17.40 -23.19
N ASN A 61 18.13 16.85 -23.62
CA ASN A 61 18.37 16.41 -24.99
C ASN A 61 18.02 14.93 -25.24
N VAL A 62 17.21 14.30 -24.38
CA VAL A 62 16.70 12.94 -24.62
C VAL A 62 15.73 12.90 -25.80
N VAL A 63 15.73 11.77 -26.50
CA VAL A 63 14.80 11.51 -27.63
C VAL A 63 13.37 11.27 -27.14
N HIS A 64 13.22 10.75 -25.91
CA HIS A 64 11.93 10.44 -25.30
C HIS A 64 11.85 11.08 -23.92
N GLU A 65 10.79 11.83 -23.68
CA GLU A 65 10.43 12.40 -22.38
C GLU A 65 10.05 11.31 -21.38
N ASP A 66 9.94 11.68 -20.10
CA ASP A 66 9.60 10.74 -19.02
C ASP A 66 8.16 10.22 -19.14
N ARG A 67 7.24 11.05 -19.63
CA ARG A 67 5.88 10.62 -19.98
C ARG A 67 5.88 9.37 -20.86
N THR A 68 6.69 9.34 -21.92
CA THR A 68 6.79 8.17 -22.82
C THR A 68 7.33 6.93 -22.10
N VAL A 69 8.22 7.10 -21.11
CA VAL A 69 8.71 5.99 -20.28
C VAL A 69 7.59 5.45 -19.39
N TRP A 70 6.79 6.33 -18.80
CA TRP A 70 5.68 5.94 -17.91
C TRP A 70 4.52 5.31 -18.67
N GLU A 71 4.19 5.78 -19.87
CA GLU A 71 3.22 5.08 -20.74
C GLU A 71 3.69 3.65 -21.06
N HIS A 72 4.99 3.45 -21.28
CA HIS A 72 5.57 2.11 -21.48
C HIS A 72 5.48 1.27 -20.19
N GLN A 73 5.72 1.86 -19.01
CA GLN A 73 5.58 1.19 -17.72
C GLN A 73 4.12 0.79 -17.45
N ILE A 74 3.15 1.67 -17.72
CA ILE A 74 1.71 1.37 -17.62
C ILE A 74 1.39 0.17 -18.50
N LEU A 75 1.84 0.14 -19.76
CA LEU A 75 1.62 -1.03 -20.62
C LEU A 75 2.20 -2.33 -20.04
N MET A 76 3.36 -2.27 -19.39
CA MET A 76 3.93 -3.44 -18.72
C MET A 76 3.01 -3.94 -17.59
N SER A 77 2.37 -3.03 -16.86
CA SER A 77 1.39 -3.34 -15.81
C SER A 77 0.03 -3.81 -16.36
N LEU A 78 -0.33 -3.43 -17.58
CA LEU A 78 -1.60 -3.79 -18.24
C LEU A 78 -1.63 -5.18 -18.87
N SER A 79 -0.47 -5.78 -19.11
CA SER A 79 -0.36 -6.98 -19.93
C SER A 79 0.13 -8.15 -19.08
N ASP A 80 -0.67 -9.22 -18.99
CA ASP A 80 -0.29 -10.44 -18.27
C ASP A 80 1.07 -10.95 -18.78
N ARG A 81 2.02 -11.07 -17.86
CA ARG A 81 3.41 -11.50 -18.12
C ARG A 81 4.22 -10.59 -19.06
N ALA A 82 3.88 -9.31 -19.18
CA ALA A 82 4.66 -8.39 -19.99
C ALA A 82 5.85 -7.77 -19.23
N GLY A 83 7.04 -8.31 -19.48
CA GLY A 83 8.28 -7.60 -19.20
C GLY A 83 8.55 -6.50 -20.25
N THR A 84 9.60 -5.69 -20.02
CA THR A 84 9.94 -4.54 -20.86
C THR A 84 10.07 -4.86 -22.35
N ARG A 85 10.53 -6.07 -22.71
CA ARG A 85 10.64 -6.52 -24.12
C ARG A 85 9.29 -6.86 -24.75
N SER A 86 8.35 -7.39 -23.99
CA SER A 86 7.00 -7.69 -24.48
C SER A 86 6.25 -6.38 -24.72
N ALA A 87 6.27 -5.49 -23.72
CA ALA A 87 5.73 -4.15 -23.84
C ALA A 87 6.35 -3.38 -25.01
N PHE A 88 7.69 -3.41 -25.16
CA PHE A 88 8.38 -2.85 -26.34
C PHE A 88 7.79 -3.36 -27.66
N ARG A 89 7.57 -4.68 -27.79
CA ARG A 89 7.03 -5.27 -29.02
C ARG A 89 5.57 -4.90 -29.28
N THR A 90 4.77 -4.65 -28.25
CA THR A 90 3.36 -4.30 -28.39
C THR A 90 3.19 -2.80 -28.60
N PHE A 91 3.81 -1.99 -27.74
CA PHE A 91 3.69 -0.53 -27.72
C PHE A 91 4.21 0.13 -28.99
N ASN A 92 5.37 -0.33 -29.47
CA ASN A 92 6.06 0.33 -30.56
C ASN A 92 5.57 -0.08 -31.95
N LYS A 93 4.58 -0.98 -32.05
CA LYS A 93 3.94 -1.31 -33.34
C LYS A 93 3.14 -0.15 -33.92
N PHE A 94 2.68 0.77 -33.07
CA PHE A 94 1.74 1.83 -33.43
C PHE A 94 2.34 3.23 -33.21
N ARG A 95 3.67 3.35 -33.14
CA ARG A 95 4.38 4.61 -32.90
C ARG A 95 5.46 4.87 -33.95
N THR A 96 5.52 6.11 -34.42
CA THR A 96 6.55 6.62 -35.35
C THR A 96 7.94 6.63 -34.72
N ARG A 97 8.03 6.94 -33.41
CA ARG A 97 9.27 6.98 -32.63
C ARG A 97 9.23 5.95 -31.49
N PRO A 98 9.73 4.73 -31.72
CA PRO A 98 9.62 3.66 -30.74
C PRO A 98 10.58 3.83 -29.56
N LEU A 99 10.09 3.75 -28.32
CA LEU A 99 10.92 3.76 -27.12
C LEU A 99 11.62 2.40 -26.96
N HIS A 100 12.95 2.34 -27.08
CA HIS A 100 13.68 1.08 -26.87
C HIS A 100 13.57 0.57 -25.43
N HIS A 101 13.45 -0.75 -25.26
CA HIS A 101 13.34 -1.37 -23.93
C HIS A 101 14.52 -1.03 -23.00
N ASP A 102 15.73 -0.91 -23.55
CA ASP A 102 16.89 -0.47 -22.77
C ASP A 102 16.79 0.99 -22.30
N THR A 103 16.12 1.85 -23.06
CA THR A 103 15.87 3.24 -22.67
C THR A 103 14.96 3.28 -21.46
N HIS A 104 13.88 2.51 -21.47
CA HIS A 104 12.99 2.33 -20.32
C HIS A 104 13.76 1.82 -19.10
N VAL A 105 14.50 0.71 -19.24
CA VAL A 105 15.29 0.14 -18.12
C VAL A 105 16.30 1.15 -17.57
N ARG A 106 16.97 1.93 -18.42
CA ARG A 106 17.92 2.96 -17.99
C ARG A 106 17.24 4.12 -17.26
N ALA A 107 16.07 4.54 -17.73
CA ALA A 107 15.29 5.61 -17.10
C ALA A 107 14.86 5.21 -15.69
N VAL A 108 14.25 4.03 -15.52
CA VAL A 108 13.85 3.50 -14.20
C VAL A 108 15.06 3.31 -13.29
N LYS A 109 16.16 2.75 -13.79
CA LYS A 109 17.38 2.61 -12.98
C LYS A 109 17.93 3.97 -12.55
N LYS A 110 17.88 4.97 -13.42
CA LYS A 110 18.36 6.31 -13.10
C LYS A 110 17.48 6.96 -12.02
N LEU A 111 16.16 6.83 -12.13
CA LEU A 111 15.21 7.30 -11.12
C LEU A 111 15.55 6.73 -9.73
N GLY A 112 15.75 5.42 -9.63
CA GLY A 112 16.11 4.78 -8.37
C GLY A 112 17.61 4.83 -8.03
N THR A 113 18.44 5.62 -8.72
CA THR A 113 19.85 5.75 -8.37
C THR A 113 20.02 6.89 -7.38
N PRO A 114 20.48 6.62 -6.14
CA PRO A 114 20.74 7.67 -5.17
C PRO A 114 21.71 8.70 -5.73
N SER A 115 21.55 9.96 -5.31
CA SER A 115 22.60 10.98 -5.52
C SER A 115 23.93 10.44 -4.99
N PRO A 116 25.08 10.65 -5.67
CA PRO A 116 26.35 10.09 -5.25
C PRO A 116 26.73 10.60 -3.84
N TYR A 117 26.36 9.82 -2.82
CA TYR A 117 26.78 10.03 -1.44
C TYR A 117 28.22 9.51 -1.31
N GLN A 118 29.14 10.40 -0.94
CA GLN A 118 30.50 10.02 -0.64
C GLN A 118 30.55 9.67 0.85
N TYR A 119 30.69 8.38 1.17
CA TYR A 119 30.87 7.94 2.55
C TYR A 119 32.03 8.68 3.21
N THR A 120 31.77 9.15 4.41
CA THR A 120 32.71 9.75 5.36
C THR A 120 33.08 8.71 6.43
N PHE A 121 34.12 8.99 7.21
CA PHE A 121 34.49 8.12 8.33
C PHE A 121 33.43 8.09 9.44
N ASP A 122 32.60 9.13 9.53
CA ASP A 122 31.53 9.22 10.54
C ASP A 122 30.39 8.24 10.24
N ASP A 123 30.17 7.86 8.97
CA ASP A 123 29.25 6.79 8.56
C ASP A 123 29.67 5.38 9.03
N TYR A 124 30.88 5.28 9.60
CA TYR A 124 31.42 4.07 10.22
C TYR A 124 31.67 4.24 11.72
N SER A 125 31.22 5.35 12.32
CA SER A 125 31.37 5.62 13.76
C SER A 125 30.12 5.17 14.52
N GLY A 126 30.24 4.10 15.31
CA GLY A 126 29.15 3.50 16.09
C GLY A 126 28.93 2.00 15.81
N GLU A 127 27.90 1.39 16.41
CA GLU A 127 27.47 0.02 16.09
C GLU A 127 26.68 -0.09 14.77
N HIS A 128 26.33 1.05 14.17
CA HIS A 128 25.53 1.14 12.94
C HIS A 128 26.40 0.95 11.68
N ARG A 129 26.03 -0.03 10.85
CA ARG A 129 26.61 -0.24 9.51
C ARG A 129 26.13 0.88 8.56
N PRO A 130 26.92 1.29 7.54
CA PRO A 130 26.49 2.29 6.55
C PRO A 130 25.17 1.89 5.90
N THR A 131 24.31 2.89 5.62
CA THR A 131 22.99 2.69 5.00
C THR A 131 23.09 1.76 3.79
N PRO A 132 22.47 0.57 3.82
CA PRO A 132 22.49 -0.36 2.71
C PRO A 132 22.00 0.29 1.41
N ASN A 133 22.60 -0.08 0.27
CA ASN A 133 22.28 0.49 -1.04
C ASN A 133 20.78 0.43 -1.35
N TRP A 134 20.11 -0.66 -0.98
CA TRP A 134 18.67 -0.83 -1.19
C TRP A 134 17.82 0.22 -0.45
N ARG A 135 18.25 0.69 0.72
CA ARG A 135 17.50 1.69 1.49
C ARG A 135 17.61 3.05 0.84
N GLN A 136 18.82 3.43 0.39
CA GLN A 136 19.02 4.65 -0.40
C GLN A 136 18.18 4.66 -1.69
N VAL A 137 18.00 3.50 -2.34
CA VAL A 137 17.10 3.36 -3.49
C VAL A 137 15.65 3.70 -3.10
N ALA A 138 15.19 3.21 -1.96
CA ALA A 138 13.85 3.50 -1.46
C ALA A 138 13.69 4.99 -1.13
N ASP A 139 14.64 5.57 -0.38
CA ASP A 139 14.67 6.99 -0.02
C ASP A 139 14.70 7.92 -1.25
N THR A 140 15.19 7.45 -2.40
CA THR A 140 15.21 8.23 -3.65
C THR A 140 13.85 8.22 -4.36
N ILE A 141 13.08 7.15 -4.23
CA ILE A 141 11.81 6.96 -4.95
C ILE A 141 10.62 7.45 -4.11
N GLN A 142 10.68 7.31 -2.78
CA GLN A 142 9.57 7.60 -1.87
C GLN A 142 9.02 9.03 -1.98
N PRO A 143 9.83 10.11 -1.98
CA PRO A 143 9.29 11.47 -2.07
C PRO A 143 8.48 11.72 -3.34
N GLN A 144 8.89 11.10 -4.45
CA GLN A 144 8.17 11.20 -5.72
C GLN A 144 6.84 10.43 -5.70
N PHE A 145 6.80 9.30 -4.99
CA PHE A 145 5.56 8.59 -4.73
C PHE A 145 4.64 9.40 -3.82
N SER A 146 5.13 9.95 -2.70
CA SER A 146 4.33 10.77 -1.78
C SER A 146 3.70 11.97 -2.49
N ASN A 147 4.47 12.71 -3.31
CA ASN A 147 3.94 13.82 -4.12
C ASN A 147 2.86 13.34 -5.11
N ALA A 148 2.99 12.14 -5.67
CA ALA A 148 1.97 11.57 -6.55
C ALA A 148 0.68 11.25 -5.78
N VAL A 149 0.81 10.73 -4.56
CA VAL A 149 -0.32 10.42 -3.68
C VAL A 149 -0.99 11.69 -3.18
N GLU A 150 -0.23 12.74 -2.85
CA GLU A 150 -0.75 14.07 -2.50
C GLU A 150 -1.66 14.61 -3.62
N ASN A 151 -1.20 14.56 -4.88
CA ASN A 151 -2.03 14.95 -6.02
C ASN A 151 -3.32 14.11 -6.11
N VAL A 152 -3.25 12.79 -5.85
CA VAL A 152 -4.44 11.93 -5.83
C VAL A 152 -5.39 12.32 -4.71
N LEU A 153 -4.88 12.63 -3.52
CA LEU A 153 -5.67 13.02 -2.36
C LEU A 153 -6.32 14.39 -2.56
N ASP A 154 -5.65 15.36 -3.19
CA ASP A 154 -6.22 16.67 -3.52
C ASP A 154 -7.53 16.56 -4.33
N HIS A 155 -7.66 15.52 -5.16
CA HIS A 155 -8.90 15.28 -5.91
C HIS A 155 -10.00 14.60 -5.07
N VAL A 156 -9.62 13.82 -4.05
CA VAL A 156 -10.57 13.08 -3.19
C VAL A 156 -11.02 13.91 -1.99
N GLN A 157 -10.14 14.71 -1.39
CA GLN A 157 -10.41 15.53 -0.21
C GLN A 157 -11.41 16.67 -0.46
N VAL A 158 -11.56 17.10 -1.72
CA VAL A 158 -12.57 18.12 -2.10
C VAL A 158 -14.00 17.56 -2.04
N ALA A 159 -14.15 16.24 -1.96
CA ALA A 159 -15.44 15.58 -1.90
C ALA A 159 -15.96 15.51 -0.45
N ASP A 160 -17.25 15.80 -0.24
CA ASP A 160 -17.90 15.76 1.09
C ASP A 160 -17.82 14.37 1.76
N GLU A 161 -17.52 13.34 0.97
CA GLU A 161 -17.42 11.94 1.38
C GLU A 161 -16.09 11.57 2.04
N PHE A 162 -15.01 12.35 1.84
CA PHE A 162 -13.72 12.09 2.47
C PHE A 162 -13.66 12.73 3.86
N THR A 163 -13.40 11.93 4.90
CA THR A 163 -13.39 12.41 6.29
C THR A 163 -12.08 12.12 6.99
N GLU A 164 -11.44 13.16 7.50
CA GLU A 164 -10.31 13.06 8.44
C GLU A 164 -10.77 13.24 9.90
N PRO A 165 -10.06 12.64 10.88
CA PRO A 165 -8.92 11.74 10.72
C PRO A 165 -9.30 10.37 10.16
N VAL A 166 -8.42 9.78 9.36
CA VAL A 166 -8.64 8.50 8.67
C VAL A 166 -8.30 7.30 9.57
N VAL A 167 -8.83 6.13 9.19
CA VAL A 167 -8.33 4.84 9.69
C VAL A 167 -7.36 4.31 8.64
N ALA A 168 -6.19 3.90 9.06
CA ALA A 168 -5.20 3.28 8.20
C ALA A 168 -4.94 1.83 8.62
N ALA A 169 -4.42 1.05 7.69
CA ALA A 169 -4.00 -0.29 7.99
C ALA A 169 -2.72 -0.68 7.26
N ILE A 170 -1.92 -1.49 7.95
CA ILE A 170 -0.60 -1.94 7.51
C ILE A 170 -0.68 -3.41 7.15
N ASP A 171 -0.15 -3.76 5.98
CA ASP A 171 -0.03 -5.14 5.53
C ASP A 171 1.26 -5.36 4.75
N THR A 172 1.58 -6.64 4.49
CA THR A 172 2.77 -7.03 3.73
C THR A 172 2.39 -7.73 2.42
N ILE A 173 3.02 -7.29 1.34
CA ILE A 173 2.87 -7.82 0.01
C ILE A 173 4.16 -8.49 -0.43
N ARG A 174 4.07 -9.73 -0.91
CA ARG A 174 5.21 -10.48 -1.46
C ARG A 174 5.11 -10.67 -2.97
N VAL A 175 6.12 -10.16 -3.68
CA VAL A 175 6.28 -10.31 -5.13
C VAL A 175 7.21 -11.49 -5.43
N PRO A 176 6.69 -12.63 -5.90
CA PRO A 176 7.47 -13.86 -6.03
C PRO A 176 8.55 -13.77 -7.12
N VAL A 177 9.65 -14.49 -6.90
CA VAL A 177 10.71 -14.71 -7.88
C VAL A 177 11.00 -16.20 -8.04
N SER A 178 11.25 -16.63 -9.27
CA SER A 178 11.49 -18.05 -9.59
C SER A 178 12.96 -18.48 -9.44
N VAL A 179 13.86 -17.56 -9.07
CA VAL A 179 15.30 -17.84 -9.01
C VAL A 179 15.68 -18.32 -7.62
N THR A 180 16.26 -19.52 -7.55
CA THR A 180 16.79 -20.09 -6.29
C THR A 180 18.05 -19.35 -5.80
N PRO A 181 18.20 -19.13 -4.47
CA PRO A 181 19.43 -18.62 -3.85
C PRO A 181 20.60 -19.59 -3.86
N TYR A 182 20.35 -20.87 -4.14
CA TYR A 182 21.39 -21.90 -4.05
C TYR A 182 22.02 -22.22 -5.40
N LYS A 183 23.31 -22.58 -5.39
CA LYS A 183 24.06 -23.08 -6.55
C LYS A 183 23.48 -24.41 -7.04
N GLY A 184 23.59 -24.69 -8.33
CA GLY A 184 23.32 -26.02 -8.87
C GLY A 184 24.47 -26.97 -8.53
N GLU A 185 24.24 -28.28 -8.52
CA GLU A 185 25.26 -29.27 -8.14
C GLU A 185 26.57 -29.14 -8.95
N ALA A 186 26.48 -28.73 -10.22
CA ALA A 186 27.63 -28.54 -11.10
C ALA A 186 28.49 -27.30 -10.78
N ASP A 187 27.94 -26.34 -10.02
CA ASP A 187 28.59 -25.06 -9.68
C ASP A 187 29.13 -25.06 -8.23
N VAL A 188 29.01 -26.19 -7.51
CA VAL A 188 29.45 -26.33 -6.12
C VAL A 188 30.92 -26.71 -6.06
N GLU A 189 31.72 -25.88 -5.39
CA GLU A 189 33.13 -26.15 -5.14
C GLU A 189 33.32 -26.82 -3.76
N PRO A 190 34.39 -27.62 -3.55
CA PRO A 190 34.61 -28.35 -2.29
C PRO A 190 34.66 -27.46 -1.04
N ASP A 191 35.22 -26.26 -1.17
CA ASP A 191 35.43 -25.31 -0.08
C ASP A 191 34.29 -24.29 0.09
N ASP A 192 33.22 -24.43 -0.70
CA ASP A 192 32.07 -23.52 -0.59
C ASP A 192 31.37 -23.64 0.76
N PRO A 193 30.96 -22.50 1.38
CA PRO A 193 30.19 -22.52 2.62
C PRO A 193 28.82 -23.17 2.40
N LYS A 194 28.39 -23.98 3.36
CA LYS A 194 27.15 -24.78 3.25
C LYS A 194 26.14 -24.36 4.30
N VAL A 195 24.90 -24.19 3.87
CA VAL A 195 23.73 -24.10 4.75
C VAL A 195 23.23 -25.50 5.00
N VAL A 196 23.18 -25.91 6.27
CA VAL A 196 22.61 -27.19 6.70
C VAL A 196 21.16 -26.97 7.09
N PHE A 197 20.26 -27.79 6.56
CA PHE A 197 18.83 -27.75 6.84
C PHE A 197 18.46 -28.78 7.90
N ASP A 198 17.30 -28.59 8.52
CA ASP A 198 16.81 -29.43 9.61
C ASP A 198 16.58 -30.89 9.19
N ASN A 199 16.39 -31.13 7.89
CA ASN A 199 16.26 -32.46 7.29
C ASN A 199 17.62 -33.16 7.01
N GLY A 200 18.74 -32.57 7.45
CA GLY A 200 20.10 -33.07 7.21
C GLY A 200 20.63 -32.82 5.79
N GLY A 201 19.83 -32.24 4.91
CA GLY A 201 20.29 -31.76 3.61
C GLY A 201 21.20 -30.56 3.75
N SER A 202 22.07 -30.34 2.77
CA SER A 202 22.86 -29.10 2.69
C SER A 202 22.76 -28.50 1.30
N ARG A 203 22.84 -27.17 1.22
CA ARG A 203 22.90 -26.43 -0.04
C ARG A 203 23.95 -25.33 0.07
N VAL A 204 24.50 -24.96 -1.07
CA VAL A 204 25.51 -23.91 -1.19
C VAL A 204 24.85 -22.62 -1.68
N PRO A 205 24.92 -21.51 -0.94
CA PRO A 205 24.44 -20.20 -1.40
C PRO A 205 25.18 -19.72 -2.65
N LYS A 206 24.50 -18.96 -3.50
CA LYS A 206 25.13 -18.20 -4.58
C LYS A 206 25.78 -16.94 -4.00
N ASP A 207 27.01 -16.67 -4.44
CA ASP A 207 27.79 -15.51 -3.98
C ASP A 207 27.10 -14.17 -4.24
N ASN A 208 26.31 -14.06 -5.33
CA ASN A 208 25.65 -12.84 -5.76
C ASN A 208 24.12 -12.97 -5.79
N TYR A 209 23.53 -13.55 -4.74
CA TYR A 209 22.06 -13.56 -4.61
C TYR A 209 21.55 -12.17 -4.18
N PRO A 210 20.44 -11.67 -4.75
CA PRO A 210 19.92 -10.36 -4.38
C PRO A 210 19.54 -10.30 -2.89
N GLU A 211 20.08 -9.30 -2.21
CA GLU A 211 19.98 -9.18 -0.76
C GLU A 211 18.54 -8.93 -0.27
N MET A 212 17.69 -8.30 -1.08
CA MET A 212 16.32 -7.92 -0.72
C MET A 212 15.27 -9.00 -0.98
N ILE A 213 15.69 -10.21 -1.32
CA ILE A 213 14.76 -11.33 -1.45
C ILE A 213 14.57 -11.96 -0.07
N ASN A 214 13.32 -12.16 0.33
CA ASN A 214 12.95 -12.93 1.52
C ASN A 214 12.35 -14.29 1.11
N GLY A 215 12.24 -15.22 2.05
CA GLY A 215 11.53 -16.49 1.87
C GLY A 215 12.36 -17.72 2.21
N GLY A 216 11.90 -18.90 1.77
CA GLY A 216 12.46 -20.19 2.17
C GLY A 216 11.54 -20.98 3.10
N ASP A 217 11.89 -22.26 3.29
CA ASP A 217 11.15 -23.31 4.00
C ASP A 217 9.72 -23.57 3.44
N ASN A 218 8.75 -22.70 3.71
CA ASN A 218 7.33 -22.87 3.33
C ASN A 218 6.73 -21.73 2.49
N LYS A 219 7.48 -20.64 2.24
CA LYS A 219 7.02 -19.52 1.40
C LYS A 219 7.89 -19.38 0.16
N PRO A 220 7.32 -19.02 -1.01
CA PRO A 220 8.12 -18.73 -2.20
C PRO A 220 9.08 -17.57 -1.93
N TYR A 221 10.25 -17.62 -2.59
CA TYR A 221 11.18 -16.51 -2.60
C TYR A 221 10.52 -15.30 -3.26
N GLY A 222 10.72 -14.11 -2.71
CA GLY A 222 10.15 -12.90 -3.27
C GLY A 222 10.69 -11.63 -2.63
N TYR A 223 10.46 -10.51 -3.28
CA TYR A 223 10.62 -9.20 -2.63
C TYR A 223 9.39 -8.95 -1.79
N GLU A 224 9.58 -8.40 -0.60
CA GLU A 224 8.49 -8.13 0.35
C GLU A 224 8.44 -6.64 0.63
N TYR A 225 7.23 -6.10 0.68
CA TYR A 225 6.95 -4.69 0.86
C TYR A 225 5.82 -4.56 1.87
N ALA A 226 5.94 -3.61 2.78
CA ALA A 226 4.85 -3.20 3.64
C ALA A 226 4.17 -1.97 3.03
N THR A 227 2.85 -1.92 3.12
CA THR A 227 2.04 -0.79 2.67
C THR A 227 1.20 -0.27 3.81
N LEU A 228 0.98 1.04 3.85
CA LEU A 228 0.00 1.67 4.72
C LEU A 228 -1.10 2.27 3.85
N THR A 229 -2.32 1.80 4.05
CA THR A 229 -3.48 2.12 3.20
C THR A 229 -4.62 2.68 4.03
N ILE A 230 -5.30 3.72 3.53
CA ILE A 230 -6.59 4.17 4.08
C ILE A 230 -7.61 3.02 4.01
N VAL A 231 -8.37 2.81 5.09
CA VAL A 231 -9.44 1.80 5.16
C VAL A 231 -10.70 2.37 5.82
N GLY A 232 -11.78 1.58 5.81
CA GLY A 232 -12.98 1.89 6.60
C GLY A 232 -14.02 2.71 5.83
N ARG A 233 -14.09 4.02 6.03
CA ARG A 233 -15.11 4.89 5.37
C ARG A 233 -14.61 5.56 4.08
N ASN A 234 -13.33 5.94 4.03
CA ASN A 234 -12.71 6.64 2.90
C ASN A 234 -12.13 5.65 1.88
N ASP A 235 -12.06 6.04 0.60
CA ASP A 235 -11.52 5.19 -0.49
C ASP A 235 -10.17 4.56 -0.16
N PRO A 236 -10.00 3.24 -0.41
CA PRO A 236 -8.71 2.62 -0.15
C PRO A 236 -7.64 3.24 -1.04
N ILE A 237 -6.75 4.01 -0.44
CA ILE A 237 -5.62 4.67 -1.09
C ILE A 237 -4.36 4.24 -0.35
N VAL A 238 -3.38 3.72 -1.09
CA VAL A 238 -2.05 3.40 -0.55
C VAL A 238 -1.31 4.70 -0.32
N LEU A 239 -1.03 5.01 0.95
CA LEU A 239 -0.36 6.25 1.37
C LEU A 239 1.16 6.12 1.38
N ALA A 240 1.66 4.97 1.83
CA ALA A 240 3.09 4.74 2.02
C ALA A 240 3.49 3.33 1.63
N VAL A 241 4.75 3.19 1.19
CA VAL A 241 5.34 1.91 0.79
C VAL A 241 6.75 1.79 1.34
N GLU A 242 7.02 0.73 2.10
CA GLU A 242 8.34 0.44 2.66
C GLU A 242 8.81 -0.97 2.30
N PRO A 243 10.09 -1.19 1.96
CA PRO A 243 10.57 -2.52 1.70
C PRO A 243 10.91 -3.26 2.98
N VAL A 244 10.55 -4.54 2.99
CA VAL A 244 10.76 -5.43 4.14
C VAL A 244 11.96 -6.31 3.86
N ARG A 245 12.85 -6.43 4.84
CA ARG A 245 14.04 -7.26 4.76
C ARG A 245 14.16 -8.18 5.97
N HIS A 246 14.35 -9.46 5.71
CA HIS A 246 14.60 -10.46 6.74
C HIS A 246 15.93 -11.18 6.50
N ASP A 247 16.65 -11.42 7.60
CA ASP A 247 17.81 -12.30 7.62
C ASP A 247 17.43 -13.68 7.06
N SER A 248 18.22 -14.15 6.10
CA SER A 248 17.94 -15.34 5.34
C SER A 248 19.09 -16.34 5.45
N ARG A 249 18.77 -17.65 5.56
CA ARG A 249 19.79 -18.69 5.78
C ARG A 249 20.94 -18.68 4.76
N TRP A 250 20.70 -18.24 3.53
CA TRP A 250 21.72 -18.15 2.47
C TRP A 250 22.66 -16.95 2.61
N GLU A 251 22.37 -16.00 3.49
CA GLU A 251 23.25 -14.85 3.81
C GLU A 251 24.27 -15.19 4.93
N LEU A 252 24.19 -16.40 5.48
CA LEU A 252 25.13 -16.94 6.49
C LEU A 252 25.25 -15.98 7.68
N GLU A 253 26.47 -15.53 8.01
CA GLU A 253 26.74 -14.61 9.12
C GLU A 253 26.60 -13.13 8.74
N SER A 254 26.36 -12.84 7.46
CA SER A 254 26.29 -11.46 6.95
C SER A 254 24.87 -10.89 6.87
N GLY A 255 23.86 -11.74 7.07
CA GLY A 255 22.46 -11.38 6.94
C GLY A 255 22.01 -10.33 7.96
N MET A 256 20.93 -9.65 7.62
CA MET A 256 20.34 -8.60 8.44
C MET A 256 18.82 -8.57 8.27
N SER A 257 18.12 -8.30 9.36
CA SER A 257 16.68 -8.02 9.37
C SER A 257 16.45 -6.55 9.68
N VAL A 258 15.44 -5.97 9.04
CA VAL A 258 14.82 -4.72 9.45
C VAL A 258 13.74 -5.06 10.47
N SER A 259 13.64 -4.27 11.53
CA SER A 259 12.60 -4.49 12.53
C SER A 259 11.23 -4.04 11.98
N TRP A 260 10.16 -4.65 12.49
CA TRP A 260 8.82 -4.19 12.15
C TRP A 260 8.57 -2.77 12.66
N ALA A 261 9.16 -2.38 13.79
CA ALA A 261 9.04 -1.04 14.34
C ALA A 261 9.66 0.03 13.43
N GLU A 262 10.85 -0.21 12.87
CA GLU A 262 11.48 0.67 11.86
C GLU A 262 10.58 0.78 10.63
N THR A 263 10.03 -0.35 10.15
CA THR A 263 9.15 -0.37 8.98
C THR A 263 7.88 0.44 9.21
N VAL A 264 7.24 0.27 10.38
CA VAL A 264 6.02 0.99 10.76
C VAL A 264 6.29 2.48 10.96
N ASP A 265 7.37 2.85 11.63
CA ASP A 265 7.74 4.25 11.84
C ASP A 265 7.88 4.98 10.51
N ARG A 266 8.61 4.39 9.56
CA ARG A 266 8.81 5.00 8.24
C ARG A 266 7.53 5.08 7.40
N LEU A 267 6.66 4.07 7.48
CA LEU A 267 5.34 4.12 6.84
C LEU A 267 4.50 5.27 7.41
N MET A 268 4.50 5.43 8.73
CA MET A 268 3.77 6.49 9.42
C MET A 268 4.35 7.88 9.12
N GLN A 269 5.67 8.04 9.06
CA GLN A 269 6.32 9.30 8.65
C GLN A 269 5.86 9.74 7.25
N GLN A 270 5.81 8.81 6.29
CA GLN A 270 5.29 9.12 4.95
C GLN A 270 3.79 9.46 4.95
N ALA A 271 3.00 8.72 5.73
CA ALA A 271 1.54 8.82 5.67
C ALA A 271 0.98 10.03 6.43
N THR A 272 1.58 10.39 7.56
CA THR A 272 1.15 11.53 8.39
C THR A 272 1.49 12.88 7.78
N GLU A 273 2.41 12.92 6.80
CA GLU A 273 2.61 14.09 5.94
C GLU A 273 1.44 14.34 4.98
N LEU A 274 0.64 13.30 4.69
CA LEU A 274 -0.42 13.35 3.68
C LEU A 274 -1.83 13.50 4.28
N VAL A 275 -2.11 12.83 5.42
CA VAL A 275 -3.44 12.80 6.05
C VAL A 275 -3.33 12.69 7.57
N ASP A 276 -4.34 13.18 8.30
CA ASP A 276 -4.48 12.91 9.75
C ASP A 276 -4.96 11.47 9.98
N ILE A 277 -4.26 10.69 10.81
CA ILE A 277 -4.54 9.27 11.09
C ILE A 277 -4.82 9.12 12.58
N HIS A 278 -6.02 8.63 12.94
CA HIS A 278 -6.36 8.41 14.36
C HIS A 278 -6.27 6.95 14.80
N LEU A 279 -6.29 6.01 13.86
CA LEU A 279 -6.32 4.58 14.14
C LEU A 279 -5.54 3.79 13.09
N VAL A 280 -4.59 2.98 13.55
CA VAL A 280 -3.82 2.04 12.72
C VAL A 280 -4.15 0.60 13.07
N MET A 281 -4.44 -0.21 12.05
CA MET A 281 -4.64 -1.66 12.18
C MET A 281 -3.52 -2.41 11.48
N ALA A 282 -3.03 -3.50 12.05
CA ALA A 282 -2.05 -4.34 11.36
C ALA A 282 -2.26 -5.82 11.67
N ASP A 283 -1.67 -6.68 10.85
CA ASP A 283 -1.79 -8.13 11.05
C ASP A 283 -0.94 -8.63 12.24
N ARG A 284 -1.00 -9.95 12.50
CA ARG A 284 -0.27 -10.58 13.61
C ARG A 284 1.25 -10.55 13.44
N ALA A 285 1.78 -10.35 12.23
CA ALA A 285 3.22 -10.27 12.03
C ALA A 285 3.82 -9.02 12.69
N PHE A 286 3.01 -7.96 12.84
CA PHE A 286 3.38 -6.71 13.50
C PHE A 286 3.15 -6.72 15.02
N ASP A 287 2.74 -7.86 15.62
CA ASP A 287 2.51 -7.99 17.06
C ASP A 287 3.81 -7.98 17.88
N THR A 288 4.46 -6.83 17.95
CA THR A 288 5.67 -6.57 18.75
C THR A 288 5.47 -5.36 19.65
N HIS A 289 6.15 -5.33 20.79
CA HIS A 289 6.02 -4.21 21.73
C HIS A 289 6.61 -2.92 21.17
N GLU A 290 7.68 -3.00 20.37
CA GLU A 290 8.25 -1.82 19.71
C GLU A 290 7.32 -1.22 18.66
N VAL A 291 6.56 -2.03 17.90
CA VAL A 291 5.54 -1.48 16.97
C VAL A 291 4.46 -0.72 17.74
N ALA A 292 3.95 -1.27 18.85
CA ALA A 292 2.99 -0.57 19.69
C ALA A 292 3.55 0.73 20.25
N HIS A 293 4.82 0.71 20.70
CA HIS A 293 5.51 1.90 21.19
C HIS A 293 5.67 2.96 20.10
N VAL A 294 6.10 2.60 18.88
CA VAL A 294 6.21 3.56 17.77
C VAL A 294 4.85 4.21 17.47
N LEU A 295 3.78 3.41 17.35
CA LEU A 295 2.45 3.93 17.03
C LEU A 295 1.93 4.89 18.12
N ASP A 296 2.15 4.56 19.38
CA ASP A 296 1.67 5.36 20.52
C ASP A 296 2.58 6.56 20.84
N GLN A 297 3.88 6.34 21.00
CA GLN A 297 4.82 7.34 21.51
C GLN A 297 5.41 8.26 20.44
N TYR A 298 5.62 7.76 19.21
CA TYR A 298 6.20 8.58 18.13
C TYR A 298 5.15 9.25 17.25
N HIS A 299 4.01 8.58 17.05
CA HIS A 299 2.96 9.04 16.13
C HIS A 299 1.64 9.44 16.81
N ASP A 300 1.48 9.19 18.12
CA ASP A 300 0.26 9.54 18.89
C ASP A 300 -1.04 9.05 18.24
N VAL A 301 -1.03 7.80 17.73
CA VAL A 301 -2.20 7.19 17.09
C VAL A 301 -2.75 6.02 17.91
N ASN A 302 -4.07 5.82 17.86
CA ASN A 302 -4.61 4.59 18.39
C ASN A 302 -4.21 3.42 17.51
N TYR A 303 -4.05 2.23 18.10
CA TYR A 303 -3.80 1.03 17.31
C TYR A 303 -4.72 -0.13 17.69
N LEU A 304 -4.87 -1.07 16.77
CA LEU A 304 -5.57 -2.32 16.99
C LEU A 304 -4.79 -3.48 16.38
N LEU A 305 -4.12 -4.25 17.24
CA LEU A 305 -3.24 -5.34 16.83
C LEU A 305 -3.74 -6.68 17.37
N PRO A 306 -3.92 -7.72 16.54
CA PRO A 306 -4.23 -9.06 17.00
C PRO A 306 -2.99 -9.71 17.63
N LYS A 307 -3.16 -10.38 18.78
CA LYS A 307 -2.04 -11.07 19.45
C LYS A 307 -1.71 -12.41 18.79
N THR A 308 -0.42 -12.70 18.67
CA THR A 308 0.08 -14.04 18.37
C THR A 308 -0.18 -14.95 19.57
N LYS A 309 -1.08 -15.93 19.41
CA LYS A 309 -1.56 -16.81 20.47
C LYS A 309 -0.43 -17.61 21.12
N ASN A 310 0.23 -17.13 22.17
CA ASN A 310 1.21 -18.00 22.86
C ASN A 310 1.52 -17.75 24.34
N SER A 311 0.91 -16.78 25.04
CA SER A 311 1.16 -16.65 26.49
C SER A 311 0.18 -17.47 27.34
N LYS A 312 0.67 -18.11 28.43
CA LYS A 312 -0.17 -18.84 29.39
C LYS A 312 -1.22 -17.93 30.04
N ASN A 313 -0.87 -16.67 30.27
CA ASN A 313 -1.76 -15.67 30.84
C ASN A 313 -2.89 -15.31 29.87
N LEU A 314 -2.58 -15.17 28.57
CA LEU A 314 -3.59 -14.96 27.53
C LEU A 314 -4.59 -16.14 27.47
N LYS A 315 -4.13 -17.38 27.62
CA LYS A 315 -5.00 -18.56 27.64
C LYS A 315 -5.95 -18.58 28.83
N GLN A 316 -5.49 -18.24 30.04
CA GLN A 316 -6.34 -18.23 31.24
C GLN A 316 -7.49 -17.22 31.12
N GLU A 317 -7.24 -16.03 30.59
CA GLU A 317 -8.30 -15.03 30.40
C GLU A 317 -9.27 -15.42 29.27
N VAL A 318 -8.77 -16.07 28.21
CA VAL A 318 -9.64 -16.67 27.18
C VAL A 318 -10.58 -17.72 27.79
N ASP A 319 -10.07 -18.60 28.67
CA ASP A 319 -10.88 -19.62 29.34
C ASP A 319 -12.01 -18.98 30.17
N VAL A 320 -11.76 -17.85 30.85
CA VAL A 320 -12.78 -17.13 31.62
C VAL A 320 -13.94 -16.68 30.74
N VAL A 321 -13.67 -16.09 29.57
CA VAL A 321 -14.73 -15.66 28.64
C VAL A 321 -15.42 -16.88 28.03
N LYS A 322 -14.66 -17.92 27.68
CA LYS A 322 -15.18 -19.16 27.11
C LYS A 322 -16.16 -19.90 28.02
N TYR A 323 -15.89 -19.98 29.32
CA TYR A 323 -16.68 -20.78 30.25
C TYR A 323 -17.74 -19.99 31.03
N ASP A 324 -17.79 -18.67 30.90
CA ASP A 324 -18.84 -17.82 31.49
C ASP A 324 -19.86 -17.40 30.42
N PRO A 325 -21.05 -18.04 30.35
CA PRO A 325 -22.04 -17.74 29.33
C PRO A 325 -22.69 -16.34 29.46
N SER A 326 -22.37 -15.57 30.51
CA SER A 326 -22.82 -14.18 30.67
C SER A 326 -21.89 -13.16 30.03
N LEU A 327 -20.64 -13.54 29.72
CA LEU A 327 -19.64 -12.66 29.12
C LEU A 327 -19.59 -12.87 27.60
N LYS A 328 -19.89 -11.82 26.85
CA LYS A 328 -19.72 -11.82 25.38
C LYS A 328 -18.32 -11.40 24.93
N SER A 329 -17.59 -10.71 25.80
CA SER A 329 -16.27 -10.14 25.55
C SER A 329 -15.70 -9.68 26.88
N ARG A 330 -14.39 -9.42 26.94
CA ARG A 330 -13.71 -8.94 28.15
C ARG A 330 -12.57 -7.99 27.80
N VAL A 331 -12.37 -6.97 28.62
CA VAL A 331 -11.25 -6.03 28.50
C VAL A 331 -10.39 -6.11 29.75
N ARG A 332 -9.07 -6.16 29.58
CA ARG A 332 -8.09 -6.18 30.67
C ARG A 332 -7.02 -5.12 30.44
N PRO A 333 -6.91 -4.11 31.31
CA PRO A 333 -5.80 -3.17 31.25
C PRO A 333 -4.50 -3.88 31.66
N ALA A 334 -3.40 -3.43 31.08
CA ALA A 334 -2.04 -3.85 31.35
C ALA A 334 -1.08 -2.70 31.03
N SER A 335 0.18 -2.83 31.45
CA SER A 335 1.24 -1.92 31.06
C SER A 335 2.16 -2.63 30.07
N LEU A 336 2.54 -1.94 29.00
CA LEU A 336 3.44 -2.44 27.97
C LEU A 336 4.88 -2.01 28.30
N TYR A 337 5.79 -2.97 28.21
CA TYR A 337 7.22 -2.78 28.45
C TYR A 337 7.99 -3.27 27.24
N LEU A 338 8.97 -2.50 26.78
CA LEU A 338 9.82 -2.90 25.67
C LEU A 338 10.69 -4.09 26.09
N ASP A 339 10.75 -5.11 25.25
CA ASP A 339 11.64 -6.24 25.45
C ASP A 339 12.92 -6.06 24.63
N GLY A 340 14.06 -6.47 25.18
CA GLY A 340 15.36 -6.45 24.50
C GLY A 340 15.43 -7.50 23.40
N ASN A 341 14.71 -7.28 22.30
CA ASN A 341 14.76 -8.17 21.15
C ASN A 341 16.06 -7.96 20.33
N ARG A 342 16.40 -8.92 19.47
CA ARG A 342 17.65 -8.92 18.67
C ARG A 342 17.67 -7.90 17.53
N THR A 343 16.53 -7.33 17.16
CA THR A 343 16.33 -6.40 16.05
C THR A 343 15.70 -5.13 16.58
N ARG A 344 16.31 -4.57 17.63
CA ARG A 344 15.77 -3.42 18.35
C ARG A 344 15.94 -2.16 17.51
N TYR A 345 14.83 -1.44 17.33
CA TYR A 345 14.81 -0.11 16.70
C TYR A 345 14.83 0.98 17.75
N VAL A 346 14.10 0.78 18.86
CA VAL A 346 14.00 1.74 19.96
C VAL A 346 15.18 1.55 20.91
N GLU A 347 16.09 2.53 20.97
CA GLU A 347 17.22 2.50 21.90
C GLU A 347 16.77 2.87 23.33
N THR A 348 16.31 1.89 24.10
CA THR A 348 15.67 2.14 25.41
C THR A 348 16.52 2.89 26.46
N GLU A 349 17.85 2.94 26.29
CA GLU A 349 18.74 3.69 27.18
C GLU A 349 18.84 5.18 26.85
N SER A 350 18.56 5.57 25.60
CA SER A 350 18.73 6.93 25.08
C SER A 350 17.42 7.60 24.68
N ASP A 351 16.36 6.82 24.48
CA ASP A 351 15.02 7.29 24.11
C ASP A 351 14.27 7.91 25.30
N ASP A 352 13.83 9.17 25.15
CA ASP A 352 13.15 9.94 26.18
C ASP A 352 11.66 9.61 26.34
N THR A 353 11.09 8.85 25.41
CA THR A 353 9.73 8.31 25.48
C THR A 353 9.67 6.97 26.24
N VAL A 354 10.82 6.40 26.61
CA VAL A 354 10.90 5.17 27.38
C VAL A 354 11.05 5.47 28.87
N GLY A 355 10.08 5.03 29.66
CA GLY A 355 10.05 5.16 31.12
C GLY A 355 10.95 4.16 31.85
N GLU A 356 10.99 4.27 33.18
CA GLU A 356 11.79 3.38 34.03
C GLU A 356 11.45 1.89 33.80
N ASN A 357 12.49 1.05 33.77
CA ASN A 357 12.38 -0.40 33.50
C ASN A 357 11.77 -0.72 32.13
N ASP A 358 12.14 0.06 31.11
CA ASP A 358 11.67 -0.09 29.73
C ASP A 358 10.13 0.08 29.59
N TYR A 359 9.49 0.84 30.48
CA TYR A 359 8.06 1.14 30.39
C TYR A 359 7.76 1.97 29.14
N SER A 360 6.68 1.65 28.43
CA SER A 360 6.23 2.39 27.26
C SER A 360 4.93 3.14 27.58
N HIS A 361 3.79 2.44 27.61
CA HIS A 361 2.47 3.00 27.88
C HIS A 361 1.50 1.91 28.38
N ASP A 362 0.31 2.33 28.81
CA ASP A 362 -0.76 1.42 29.22
C ASP A 362 -1.59 0.95 28.02
N VAL A 363 -2.01 -0.31 28.05
CA VAL A 363 -2.72 -0.97 26.96
C VAL A 363 -3.92 -1.75 27.49
N ASN A 364 -4.92 -1.94 26.63
CA ASN A 364 -6.08 -2.77 26.88
C ASN A 364 -6.06 -4.02 26.00
N PHE A 365 -6.10 -5.19 26.66
CA PHE A 365 -6.30 -6.47 26.00
C PHE A 365 -7.80 -6.77 25.88
N MET A 366 -8.27 -6.98 24.66
CA MET A 366 -9.65 -7.30 24.35
C MET A 366 -9.77 -8.77 23.95
N TYR A 367 -10.55 -9.53 24.71
CA TYR A 367 -10.86 -10.93 24.47
C TYR A 367 -12.25 -11.01 23.86
N VAL A 368 -12.31 -11.36 22.59
CA VAL A 368 -13.55 -11.39 21.80
C VAL A 368 -13.75 -12.79 21.21
N PRO A 369 -14.99 -13.30 21.15
CA PRO A 369 -15.30 -14.55 20.46
C PRO A 369 -14.76 -14.50 19.04
N ALA A 370 -14.12 -15.58 18.61
CA ALA A 370 -13.78 -15.80 17.23
C ALA A 370 -15.04 -16.30 16.54
N ASP A 371 -15.99 -15.39 16.33
CA ASP A 371 -17.19 -15.65 15.57
C ASP A 371 -17.27 -14.60 14.47
N SER A 372 -16.81 -15.00 13.29
CA SER A 372 -17.25 -14.54 11.97
C SER A 372 -16.28 -15.10 10.92
N ASP A 373 -16.81 -15.49 9.78
CA ASP A 373 -16.15 -16.13 8.63
C ASP A 373 -14.92 -15.39 8.03
N ASP A 374 -14.40 -14.32 8.65
CA ASP A 374 -13.45 -13.36 8.04
C ASP A 374 -12.05 -13.27 8.68
N TRP A 375 -11.84 -13.79 9.90
CA TRP A 375 -10.68 -13.38 10.74
C TRP A 375 -9.63 -14.43 11.03
N VAL A 376 -10.01 -15.68 10.84
CA VAL A 376 -9.26 -16.83 11.35
C VAL A 376 -8.84 -17.68 10.17
N ILE A 377 -7.74 -17.32 9.51
CA ILE A 377 -7.01 -18.28 8.67
C ILE A 377 -6.03 -19.01 9.59
N THR A 378 -6.53 -19.99 10.33
CA THR A 378 -5.67 -21.01 10.97
C THR A 378 -6.20 -22.38 10.63
N GLU A 379 -5.31 -23.28 10.21
CA GLU A 379 -5.60 -24.71 9.95
C GLU A 379 -6.00 -25.51 11.21
N THR A 380 -6.28 -24.83 12.33
CA THR A 380 -6.77 -25.43 13.56
C THR A 380 -8.21 -24.96 13.78
N GLU A 381 -9.15 -25.87 13.59
CA GLU A 381 -10.61 -25.71 13.77
C GLU A 381 -11.07 -25.32 15.20
N ASP A 382 -10.14 -24.94 16.11
CA ASP A 382 -10.37 -24.81 17.56
C ASP A 382 -10.17 -23.39 18.12
N VAL A 383 -10.18 -22.35 17.27
CA VAL A 383 -10.06 -20.97 17.74
C VAL A 383 -11.45 -20.40 18.02
N GLU A 384 -11.93 -20.53 19.26
CA GLU A 384 -13.21 -19.92 19.70
C GLU A 384 -13.09 -18.45 20.15
N TYR A 385 -11.87 -17.95 20.36
CA TYR A 385 -11.60 -16.57 20.80
C TYR A 385 -10.34 -15.99 20.15
N THR A 386 -10.37 -14.69 19.85
CA THR A 386 -9.24 -13.87 19.41
C THR A 386 -8.94 -12.80 20.45
N VAL A 387 -7.65 -12.48 20.62
CA VAL A 387 -7.20 -11.40 21.51
C VAL A 387 -6.63 -10.26 20.68
N PHE A 388 -7.08 -9.05 20.97
CA PHE A 388 -6.55 -7.82 20.42
C PHE A 388 -5.90 -6.98 21.51
N VAL A 389 -4.97 -6.12 21.14
CA VAL A 389 -4.38 -5.09 22.00
C VAL A 389 -4.57 -3.71 21.37
N THR A 390 -4.85 -2.72 22.19
CA THR A 390 -5.01 -1.31 21.84
C THR A 390 -4.50 -0.42 22.97
N ASN A 391 -3.98 0.77 22.66
CA ASN A 391 -3.64 1.84 23.62
C ASN A 391 -4.86 2.69 24.04
N ARG A 392 -6.01 2.49 23.41
CA ARG A 392 -7.23 3.22 23.74
C ARG A 392 -7.68 2.97 25.17
N ASP A 393 -7.90 4.02 25.95
CA ASP A 393 -8.20 4.00 27.39
C ASP A 393 -9.69 3.75 27.71
N ASP A 394 -10.60 4.18 26.83
CA ASP A 394 -12.06 4.13 26.99
C ASP A 394 -12.74 2.91 26.34
N VAL A 395 -12.15 1.71 26.44
CA VAL A 395 -12.75 0.49 25.87
C VAL A 395 -13.50 -0.33 26.90
N SER A 396 -14.84 -0.30 26.87
CA SER A 396 -15.65 -1.22 27.66
C SER A 396 -15.78 -2.60 27.00
N PRO A 397 -16.11 -3.67 27.74
CA PRO A 397 -16.43 -4.96 27.13
C PRO A 397 -17.51 -4.88 26.03
N MET A 398 -18.53 -4.03 26.20
CA MET A 398 -19.56 -3.86 25.18
C MET A 398 -19.00 -3.22 23.90
N ASP A 399 -18.09 -2.26 24.04
CA ASP A 399 -17.47 -1.57 22.90
C ASP A 399 -16.42 -2.45 22.19
N ALA A 400 -15.75 -3.34 22.93
CA ALA A 400 -14.69 -4.19 22.41
C ALA A 400 -15.14 -4.99 21.18
N LEU A 401 -16.37 -5.53 21.18
CA LEU A 401 -16.90 -6.27 20.02
C LEU A 401 -17.00 -5.39 18.77
N GLY A 402 -17.61 -4.21 18.89
CA GLY A 402 -17.78 -3.28 17.78
C GLY A 402 -16.47 -2.61 17.34
N PHE A 403 -15.52 -2.45 18.26
CA PHE A 403 -14.19 -1.94 17.95
C PHE A 403 -13.37 -2.99 17.19
N THR A 404 -13.40 -4.25 17.62
CA THR A 404 -12.75 -5.36 16.91
C THR A 404 -13.44 -5.69 15.59
N ASP A 405 -14.75 -5.45 15.45
CA ASP A 405 -15.42 -5.55 14.16
C ASP A 405 -14.85 -4.58 13.12
N ARG A 406 -14.30 -3.43 13.53
CA ARG A 406 -13.64 -2.52 12.58
C ARG A 406 -12.41 -3.13 11.94
N TYR A 407 -11.74 -4.06 12.62
CA TYR A 407 -10.64 -4.79 12.03
C TYR A 407 -11.15 -5.48 10.73
N SER A 408 -12.47 -5.83 10.58
CA SER A 408 -12.98 -6.72 9.48
C SER A 408 -12.90 -6.02 8.16
N LYS A 409 -12.97 -4.70 8.25
CA LYS A 409 -12.77 -3.75 7.17
C LYS A 409 -11.32 -3.70 6.71
N ARG A 410 -10.37 -4.34 7.42
CA ARG A 410 -9.02 -4.65 6.89
C ARG A 410 -9.09 -5.66 5.74
N TRP A 411 -10.19 -6.40 5.58
CA TRP A 411 -10.41 -7.26 4.40
C TRP A 411 -10.32 -6.50 3.07
N ASP A 412 -10.62 -5.20 3.08
CA ASP A 412 -10.39 -4.29 1.94
C ASP A 412 -8.94 -4.38 1.43
N ILE A 413 -7.97 -4.69 2.31
CA ILE A 413 -6.55 -4.83 1.97
C ILE A 413 -6.24 -6.18 1.34
N GLU A 414 -6.90 -7.26 1.75
CA GLU A 414 -6.74 -8.56 1.08
C GLU A 414 -7.26 -8.49 -0.36
N ILE A 415 -8.34 -7.75 -0.58
CA ILE A 415 -8.79 -7.37 -1.92
C ILE A 415 -7.75 -6.50 -2.59
N GLU A 416 -7.26 -5.45 -1.93
CA GLU A 416 -6.24 -4.56 -2.48
C GLU A 416 -5.03 -5.33 -3.02
N TYR A 417 -4.48 -6.28 -2.26
CA TYR A 417 -3.38 -7.10 -2.75
C TYR A 417 -3.75 -7.87 -4.02
N LYS A 418 -4.95 -8.48 -4.08
CA LYS A 418 -5.45 -9.15 -5.28
C LYS A 418 -5.62 -8.19 -6.46
N MET A 419 -5.83 -6.90 -6.21
CA MET A 419 -5.97 -5.86 -7.23
C MET A 419 -4.61 -5.25 -7.64
N ILE A 420 -3.64 -5.14 -6.73
CA ILE A 420 -2.28 -4.65 -7.02
C ILE A 420 -1.46 -5.71 -7.74
N GLN A 421 -1.57 -6.98 -7.37
CA GLN A 421 -0.74 -8.06 -7.92
C GLN A 421 -0.78 -8.14 -9.47
N PRO A 422 -1.94 -8.04 -10.15
CA PRO A 422 -2.02 -7.99 -11.61
C PRO A 422 -1.31 -6.78 -12.24
N LEU A 423 -1.20 -5.67 -11.52
CA LEU A 423 -0.52 -4.45 -11.98
C LEU A 423 1.00 -4.56 -11.91
N ILE A 424 1.55 -5.58 -11.22
CA ILE A 424 2.99 -5.75 -11.08
C ILE A 424 3.55 -6.39 -12.36
N PRO A 425 4.44 -5.69 -13.09
CA PRO A 425 4.95 -6.20 -14.34
C PRO A 425 5.84 -7.43 -14.13
N SER A 426 5.76 -8.39 -15.06
CA SER A 426 6.61 -9.58 -15.03
C SER A 426 8.03 -9.25 -15.51
N ILE A 427 8.85 -8.76 -14.58
CA ILE A 427 10.25 -8.41 -14.85
C ILE A 427 11.19 -9.56 -14.45
N ALA A 428 12.18 -9.84 -15.30
CA ALA A 428 13.25 -10.79 -15.01
C ALA A 428 14.45 -10.16 -14.27
N SER A 429 14.48 -8.82 -14.16
CA SER A 429 15.58 -8.07 -13.54
C SER A 429 15.76 -8.44 -12.08
N LYS A 430 17.00 -8.62 -11.63
CA LYS A 430 17.34 -8.74 -10.20
C LYS A 430 17.77 -7.41 -9.58
N ASP A 431 17.86 -6.35 -10.40
CA ASP A 431 18.21 -5.01 -9.94
C ASP A 431 17.08 -4.46 -9.07
N TYR A 432 17.38 -4.20 -7.80
CA TYR A 432 16.40 -3.80 -6.81
C TYR A 432 15.67 -2.50 -7.19
N ARG A 433 16.34 -1.56 -7.88
CA ARG A 433 15.72 -0.33 -8.38
C ARG A 433 14.53 -0.62 -9.30
N MET A 434 14.69 -1.59 -10.20
CA MET A 434 13.59 -2.01 -11.07
C MET A 434 12.46 -2.67 -10.30
N ARG A 435 12.78 -3.39 -9.21
CA ARG A 435 11.81 -4.16 -8.42
C ARG A 435 10.97 -3.24 -7.55
N TYR A 436 11.64 -2.40 -6.77
CA TYR A 436 11.00 -1.43 -5.90
C TYR A 436 10.18 -0.42 -6.71
N PHE A 437 10.76 0.20 -7.75
CA PHE A 437 10.00 1.12 -8.60
C PHE A 437 8.78 0.47 -9.24
N SER A 438 8.91 -0.76 -9.77
CA SER A 438 7.76 -1.43 -10.39
C SER A 438 6.63 -1.65 -9.39
N PHE A 439 6.95 -2.00 -8.14
CA PHE A 439 5.95 -2.19 -7.10
C PHE A 439 5.30 -0.85 -6.69
N VAL A 440 6.09 0.17 -6.40
CA VAL A 440 5.62 1.53 -6.06
C VAL A 440 4.72 2.08 -7.18
N PHE A 441 5.12 1.91 -8.44
CA PHE A 441 4.32 2.34 -9.58
C PHE A 441 3.00 1.56 -9.70
N SER A 442 2.98 0.26 -9.38
CA SER A 442 1.74 -0.53 -9.32
C SER A 442 0.78 -0.03 -8.23
N CYS A 443 1.29 0.34 -7.05
CA CYS A 443 0.49 0.98 -6.00
C CYS A 443 -0.10 2.30 -6.49
N LEU A 444 0.66 3.11 -7.22
CA LEU A 444 0.14 4.35 -7.79
C LEU A 444 -0.96 4.11 -8.83
N LEU A 445 -0.80 3.12 -9.72
CA LEU A 445 -1.86 2.77 -10.68
C LEU A 445 -3.15 2.28 -10.00
N TYR A 446 -3.01 1.56 -8.89
CA TYR A 446 -4.14 1.19 -8.04
C TYR A 446 -4.83 2.44 -7.47
N ASN A 447 -4.06 3.40 -6.94
CA ASN A 447 -4.60 4.67 -6.43
C ASN A 447 -5.34 5.45 -7.53
N LEU A 448 -4.83 5.49 -8.77
CA LEU A 448 -5.52 6.16 -9.88
C LEU A 448 -6.83 5.50 -10.27
N TRP A 449 -6.86 4.17 -10.28
CA TRP A 449 -8.10 3.45 -10.49
C TRP A 449 -9.12 3.79 -9.40
N ARG A 450 -8.70 3.83 -8.13
CA ARG A 450 -9.55 4.21 -7.00
C ARG A 450 -10.04 5.65 -7.10
N LEU A 451 -9.18 6.60 -7.47
CA LEU A 451 -9.54 7.99 -7.73
C LEU A 451 -10.57 8.12 -8.86
N THR A 452 -10.35 7.43 -9.97
CA THR A 452 -11.27 7.44 -11.11
C THR A 452 -12.64 6.90 -10.70
N ASN A 453 -12.63 5.77 -9.98
CA ASN A 453 -13.83 5.15 -9.47
C ASN A 453 -14.56 6.07 -8.49
N HIS A 454 -13.86 6.69 -7.54
CA HIS A 454 -14.42 7.67 -6.61
C HIS A 454 -15.08 8.83 -7.35
N SER A 455 -14.38 9.43 -8.33
CA SER A 455 -14.88 10.54 -9.13
C SER A 455 -16.15 10.16 -9.91
N LEU A 456 -16.20 8.97 -10.49
CA LEU A 456 -17.39 8.44 -11.17
C LEU A 456 -18.55 8.21 -10.20
N LYS A 457 -18.28 7.70 -9.00
CA LYS A 457 -19.29 7.49 -7.95
C LYS A 457 -19.92 8.81 -7.51
N ARG A 458 -19.11 9.85 -7.37
CA ARG A 458 -19.56 11.21 -7.04
C ARG A 458 -20.44 11.81 -8.13
N LEU A 459 -20.02 11.71 -9.40
CA LEU A 459 -20.86 12.18 -10.51
C LEU A 459 -22.17 11.40 -10.62
N ALA A 460 -22.12 10.09 -10.37
CA ALA A 460 -23.32 9.26 -10.35
C ALA A 460 -24.27 9.63 -9.20
N SER A 461 -23.77 9.94 -8.00
CA SER A 461 -24.63 10.33 -6.86
C SER A 461 -25.30 11.69 -7.05
N GLU A 462 -24.68 12.60 -7.81
CA GLU A 462 -25.29 13.90 -8.17
C GLU A 462 -26.49 13.76 -9.13
N VAL A 463 -26.51 12.69 -9.95
CA VAL A 463 -27.46 12.53 -11.06
C VAL A 463 -28.51 11.42 -10.81
N PHE A 464 -28.16 10.41 -10.02
CA PHE A 464 -29.01 9.26 -9.73
C PHE A 464 -29.36 9.24 -8.24
N ASP A 465 -30.55 9.73 -7.91
CA ASP A 465 -31.06 9.82 -6.53
C ASP A 465 -31.05 8.50 -5.75
N GLU A 466 -31.12 7.36 -6.44
CA GLU A 466 -31.10 6.03 -5.80
C GLU A 466 -29.67 5.47 -5.61
N TYR A 467 -28.66 6.06 -6.24
CA TYR A 467 -27.27 5.61 -6.17
C TYR A 467 -26.69 5.87 -4.76
N GLY A 468 -26.10 4.84 -4.14
CA GLY A 468 -25.56 4.93 -2.77
C GLY A 468 -26.60 4.92 -1.63
N ARG A 469 -27.92 4.82 -1.89
CA ARG A 469 -28.97 4.74 -0.84
C ARG A 469 -29.31 3.31 -0.40
N SER A 470 -28.74 2.29 -1.04
CA SER A 470 -28.92 0.88 -0.73
C SER A 470 -27.95 0.39 0.36
N LYS A 471 -28.44 -0.41 1.32
CA LYS A 471 -27.61 -1.11 2.33
C LYS A 471 -26.60 -2.11 1.74
N PHE A 472 -26.67 -2.38 0.44
CA PHE A 472 -25.88 -3.38 -0.29
C PHE A 472 -24.94 -2.79 -1.32
N ASP A 473 -24.69 -1.47 -1.33
CA ASP A 473 -23.63 -0.92 -2.16
C ASP A 473 -22.30 -1.15 -1.43
N GLU A 474 -21.73 -2.35 -1.59
CA GLU A 474 -20.39 -2.62 -1.11
C GLU A 474 -19.46 -1.62 -1.80
N ARG A 475 -18.90 -0.68 -1.05
CA ARG A 475 -18.01 0.36 -1.56
C ARG A 475 -16.86 -0.18 -2.43
N LEU A 476 -16.53 -1.45 -2.22
CA LEU A 476 -15.58 -2.25 -2.99
C LEU A 476 -15.99 -2.51 -4.44
N ASP A 477 -17.29 -2.56 -4.76
CA ASP A 477 -17.77 -2.75 -6.12
C ASP A 477 -17.53 -1.47 -6.94
N PRO A 478 -16.64 -1.52 -7.95
CA PRO A 478 -16.32 -0.35 -8.73
C PRO A 478 -17.38 -0.09 -9.80
N LEU A 479 -17.72 1.18 -10.04
CA LEU A 479 -18.47 1.58 -11.24
C LEU A 479 -17.69 1.30 -12.52
N LEU A 480 -16.37 1.42 -12.43
CA LEU A 480 -15.44 1.10 -13.50
C LEU A 480 -14.47 0.01 -13.02
N PRO A 481 -14.69 -1.26 -13.40
CA PRO A 481 -13.79 -2.35 -13.06
C PRO A 481 -12.35 -2.03 -13.45
N MET A 482 -11.38 -2.48 -12.65
CA MET A 482 -9.96 -2.21 -12.92
C MET A 482 -9.54 -2.60 -14.36
N PRO A 483 -9.92 -3.76 -14.93
CA PRO A 483 -9.59 -4.08 -16.32
C PRO A 483 -10.10 -3.05 -17.34
N ASP A 484 -11.28 -2.47 -17.09
CA ASP A 484 -11.89 -1.48 -17.99
C ASP A 484 -11.19 -0.12 -17.86
N PHE A 485 -10.86 0.31 -16.63
CA PHE A 485 -10.00 1.48 -16.38
C PHE A 485 -8.67 1.35 -17.13
N LEU A 486 -8.02 0.21 -16.96
CA LEU A 486 -6.74 -0.13 -17.56
C LEU A 486 -6.80 -0.13 -19.11
N ALA A 487 -7.86 -0.71 -19.69
CA ALA A 487 -8.07 -0.70 -21.14
C ALA A 487 -8.36 0.72 -21.67
N SER A 488 -9.19 1.49 -20.98
CA SER A 488 -9.51 2.88 -21.34
C SER A 488 -8.27 3.78 -21.25
N ALA A 489 -7.47 3.65 -20.19
CA ALA A 489 -6.20 4.34 -20.04
C ALA A 489 -5.26 4.03 -21.22
N LEU A 490 -5.20 2.76 -21.66
CA LEU A 490 -4.43 2.38 -22.85
C LEU A 490 -4.90 3.10 -24.11
N VAL A 491 -6.21 3.11 -24.37
CA VAL A 491 -6.79 3.78 -25.54
C VAL A 491 -6.52 5.28 -25.52
N LEU A 492 -6.65 5.93 -24.36
CA LEU A 492 -6.41 7.36 -24.19
C LEU A 492 -4.93 7.71 -24.38
N MET A 493 -4.01 6.90 -23.85
CA MET A 493 -2.56 7.05 -24.09
C MET A 493 -2.20 7.01 -25.58
N PHE A 494 -2.94 6.23 -26.37
CA PHE A 494 -2.76 6.24 -27.81
C PHE A 494 -3.44 7.45 -28.45
N ARG A 495 -4.65 7.86 -28.01
CA ARG A 495 -5.40 8.99 -28.57
C ARG A 495 -4.65 10.32 -28.48
N ASP A 496 -3.95 10.57 -27.38
CA ASP A 496 -3.19 11.82 -27.15
C ASP A 496 -1.81 11.82 -27.83
N GLY A 497 -1.35 10.66 -28.32
CA GLY A 497 -0.09 10.47 -29.03
C GLY A 497 -0.28 10.22 -30.53
N GLU A 498 0.80 10.34 -31.29
CA GLU A 498 0.86 10.04 -32.73
C GLU A 498 0.52 8.56 -33.01
N ILE A 499 -0.76 8.19 -33.06
CA ILE A 499 -1.19 6.89 -33.62
C ILE A 499 -0.95 6.94 -35.12
N ASP A 500 -0.06 6.07 -35.60
CA ASP A 500 0.08 5.79 -37.02
C ASP A 500 -0.30 4.32 -37.25
N PRO A 501 -1.60 4.03 -37.50
CA PRO A 501 -2.02 2.66 -37.77
C PRO A 501 -1.38 2.21 -39.09
N PRO A 502 -0.98 0.93 -39.23
CA PRO A 502 -0.53 0.43 -40.52
C PRO A 502 -1.66 0.56 -41.55
N ASP A 503 -1.31 1.09 -42.73
CA ASP A 503 -2.19 1.22 -43.90
C ASP A 503 -2.98 -0.06 -44.22
#